data_AF-A0A7J4L9K4-F1
#
_entry.id   AF-A0A7J4L9K4-F1
#
_cell.length_a   1.000
_cell.length_b   1.000
_cell.length_c   1.000
_cell.angle_alpha   90.00
_cell.angle_beta   90.00
_cell.angle_gamma   90.00
#
_symmetry.space_group_name_H-M   'P 1'
#
loop_
_entity.id
_entity.type
_entity.pdbx_description
1 polymer ?
#
loop_
_entity_poly.entity_id
_entity_poly.type
_entity_poly.pdbx_seq_one_letter_code
_entity_poly.pdbx_strand_id
1 'polypeptide(L)'
;MSFYPERRFSCPYCGSKNIKKTDIPDKGMIVSYAIKDGNIIVVVELTDGCRLVSVFDQSRLEKMAKREIIGTVVEIYLDTMTGIIRSRLIDSKL
;
A
#
# COMPACT_ATOMS: atom_id res chain seq x y z
N MET A 1 9.89 -13.27 7.07
CA MET A 1 9.75 -12.46 5.84
C MET A 1 8.30 -12.52 5.41
N SER A 2 7.65 -11.37 5.38
CA SER A 2 6.23 -11.22 5.01
C SER A 2 6.08 -11.21 3.49
N PHE A 3 4.87 -11.51 3.00
CA PHE A 3 4.53 -11.38 1.59
C PHE A 3 3.05 -11.10 1.42
N TYR A 4 2.74 -10.40 0.33
CA TYR A 4 1.41 -10.09 -0.14
C TYR A 4 1.37 -10.27 -1.67
N PRO A 5 0.26 -10.73 -2.27
CA PRO A 5 -0.98 -11.18 -1.61
C PRO A 5 -0.83 -12.54 -0.90
N GLU A 6 -1.84 -12.91 -0.10
CA GLU A 6 -1.91 -14.21 0.56
C GLU A 6 -1.76 -15.36 -0.46
N ARG A 7 -0.94 -16.36 -0.12
CA ARG A 7 -0.74 -17.58 -0.91
C ARG A 7 -1.41 -18.75 -0.19
N ARG A 8 -2.15 -19.58 -0.93
CA ARG A 8 -2.92 -20.70 -0.37
C ARG A 8 -2.08 -21.89 0.11
N PHE A 9 -0.88 -22.09 -0.46
CA PHE A 9 -0.19 -23.38 -0.34
C PHE A 9 1.20 -23.31 0.28
N SER A 10 2.01 -22.32 -0.09
CA SER A 10 3.41 -22.27 0.33
C SER A 10 3.99 -20.86 0.27
N CYS A 11 5.01 -20.63 1.10
CA CYS A 11 5.82 -19.42 1.09
C CYS A 11 6.46 -19.25 -0.31
N PRO A 12 6.30 -18.09 -0.97
CA PRO A 12 6.81 -17.89 -2.33
C PRO A 12 8.34 -17.86 -2.40
N TYR A 13 9.03 -17.73 -1.26
CA TYR A 13 10.49 -17.62 -1.20
C TYR A 13 11.18 -18.97 -0.93
N CYS A 14 10.59 -19.83 -0.11
CA CYS A 14 11.24 -21.07 0.34
C CYS A 14 10.38 -22.34 0.21
N GLY A 15 9.14 -22.24 -0.27
CA GLY A 15 8.24 -23.38 -0.43
C GLY A 15 7.66 -23.94 0.88
N SER A 16 8.00 -23.37 2.05
CA SER A 16 7.46 -23.80 3.33
C SER A 16 5.93 -23.67 3.37
N LYS A 17 5.26 -24.70 3.88
CA LYS A 17 3.80 -24.69 4.16
C LYS A 17 3.46 -24.08 5.52
N ASN A 18 4.46 -23.84 6.37
CA ASN A 18 4.27 -23.24 7.68
C ASN A 18 4.19 -21.71 7.53
N ILE A 19 3.02 -21.22 7.11
CA ILE A 19 2.72 -19.80 6.94
C ILE A 19 1.82 -19.35 8.10
N LYS A 20 2.11 -18.20 8.68
CA LYS A 20 1.25 -17.54 9.68
C LYS A 20 0.65 -16.29 9.07
N LYS A 21 -0.61 -16.01 9.38
CA LYS A 21 -1.25 -14.74 9.04
C LYS A 21 -0.82 -13.67 10.04
N THR A 22 -0.60 -12.47 9.54
CA THR A 22 -0.32 -11.27 10.32
C THR A 22 -1.18 -10.14 9.78
N ASP A 23 -1.52 -9.19 10.63
CA ASP A 23 -2.22 -7.99 10.19
C ASP A 23 -1.32 -7.15 9.28
N ILE A 24 -1.94 -6.46 8.32
CA ILE A 24 -1.24 -5.53 7.43
C ILE A 24 -0.84 -4.31 8.28
N PRO A 25 0.43 -3.88 8.28
CA PRO A 25 0.84 -2.63 8.90
C PRO A 25 0.01 -1.45 8.39
N ASP A 26 -0.39 -0.57 9.31
CA ASP A 26 -1.23 0.60 9.05
C ASP A 26 -0.50 1.68 8.24
N LYS A 27 0.82 1.61 8.12
CA LYS A 27 1.66 2.61 7.47
C LYS A 27 2.66 2.01 6.50
N GLY A 28 2.99 2.80 5.49
CA GLY A 28 4.06 2.48 4.55
C GLY A 28 4.52 3.69 3.76
N MET A 29 5.45 3.48 2.85
CA MET A 29 6.03 4.51 1.99
C MET A 29 5.74 4.20 0.52
N ILE A 30 5.31 5.19 -0.26
CA ILE A 30 5.09 5.01 -1.69
C ILE A 30 6.43 4.85 -2.39
N VAL A 31 6.61 3.74 -3.12
CA VAL A 31 7.83 3.43 -3.88
C VAL A 31 7.63 3.52 -5.39
N SER A 32 6.38 3.45 -5.86
CA SER A 32 6.02 3.59 -7.27
C SER A 32 4.56 4.01 -7.40
N TYR A 33 4.21 4.60 -8.55
CA TYR A 33 2.82 4.94 -8.83
C TYR A 33 2.52 4.95 -10.33
N ALA A 34 1.24 4.83 -10.67
CA ALA A 34 0.68 5.04 -11.99
C ALA A 34 -0.61 5.86 -11.88
N ILE A 35 -0.92 6.64 -12.92
CA ILE A 35 -2.16 7.42 -13.01
C ILE A 35 -2.97 6.86 -14.18
N LYS A 36 -4.21 6.47 -13.92
CA LYS A 36 -5.13 5.93 -14.93
C LYS A 36 -6.56 6.35 -14.62
N ASP A 37 -7.25 6.92 -15.61
CA ASP A 37 -8.67 7.31 -15.52
C ASP A 37 -8.98 8.17 -14.27
N GLY A 38 -8.08 9.12 -13.97
CA GLY A 38 -8.17 9.95 -12.77
C GLY A 38 -7.75 9.26 -11.46
N ASN A 39 -7.60 7.94 -11.43
CA ASN A 39 -7.15 7.23 -10.24
C ASN A 39 -5.62 7.20 -10.16
N ILE A 40 -5.11 7.24 -8.94
CA ILE A 40 -3.69 7.15 -8.64
C ILE A 40 -3.48 5.81 -7.94
N ILE A 41 -2.80 4.88 -8.62
CA ILE A 41 -2.49 3.56 -8.08
C ILE A 41 -1.05 3.59 -7.63
N VAL A 42 -0.81 3.21 -6.37
CA VAL A 42 0.51 3.27 -5.77
C VAL A 42 0.97 1.88 -5.34
N VAL A 43 2.28 1.66 -5.41
CA VAL A 43 2.94 0.56 -4.73
C VAL A 43 3.49 1.11 -3.42
N VAL A 44 3.07 0.52 -2.31
CA VAL A 44 3.48 0.93 -0.97
C VAL A 44 4.37 -0.14 -0.36
N GLU A 45 5.54 0.25 0.11
CA GLU A 45 6.40 -0.57 0.95
C GLU A 45 6.03 -0.38 2.43
N LEU A 46 5.63 -1.47 3.07
CA LEU A 46 5.22 -1.54 4.46
C LEU A 46 6.44 -1.57 5.39
N THR A 47 6.23 -1.28 6.67
CA THR A 47 7.28 -1.27 7.69
C THR A 47 7.97 -2.63 7.89
N ASP A 48 7.31 -3.73 7.52
CA ASP A 48 7.86 -5.08 7.57
C ASP A 48 8.61 -5.49 6.26
N GLY A 49 8.74 -4.56 5.31
CA GLY A 49 9.41 -4.75 4.02
C GLY A 49 8.52 -5.40 2.95
N CYS A 50 7.28 -5.79 3.28
CA CYS A 50 6.34 -6.27 2.28
C CYS A 50 5.83 -5.12 1.39
N ARG A 51 5.48 -5.43 0.15
CA ARG A 51 4.89 -4.44 -0.78
C ARG A 51 3.48 -4.83 -1.16
N LEU A 52 2.60 -3.84 -1.26
CA LEU A 52 1.24 -4.01 -1.77
C LEU A 52 0.86 -2.89 -2.74
N VAL A 53 -0.20 -3.14 -3.50
CA VAL A 53 -0.79 -2.15 -4.41
C VAL A 53 -2.05 -1.58 -3.75
N SER A 54 -2.18 -0.26 -3.73
CA SER A 54 -3.35 0.44 -3.20
C SER A 54 -3.81 1.57 -4.12
N VAL A 55 -5.08 1.95 -3.99
CA VAL A 55 -5.60 3.18 -4.59
C VAL A 55 -5.32 4.34 -3.64
N PHE A 56 -4.67 5.37 -4.14
CA PHE A 56 -4.33 6.56 -3.37
C PHE A 56 -5.45 7.60 -3.45
N ASP A 57 -5.91 8.05 -2.28
CA ASP A 57 -6.98 9.03 -2.19
C ASP A 57 -6.55 10.38 -2.74
N GLN A 58 -7.19 10.77 -3.84
CA GLN A 58 -6.81 11.89 -4.69
C GLN A 58 -7.06 13.28 -4.07
N SER A 59 -7.78 13.36 -2.94
CA SER A 59 -8.30 14.61 -2.37
C SER A 59 -7.23 15.65 -2.01
N ARG A 60 -5.93 15.29 -2.06
CA ARG A 60 -4.81 16.22 -1.85
C ARG A 60 -3.80 16.32 -3.00
N LEU A 61 -3.95 15.51 -4.04
CA LEU A 61 -2.96 15.40 -5.11
C LEU A 61 -3.08 16.48 -6.19
N GLU A 62 -4.21 17.17 -6.30
CA GLU A 62 -4.31 18.37 -7.16
C GLU A 62 -3.31 19.48 -6.75
N LYS A 63 -2.79 19.42 -5.51
CA LYS A 63 -1.82 20.38 -4.96
C LYS A 63 -0.37 19.89 -4.97
N MET A 64 -0.13 18.58 -5.08
CA MET A 64 1.23 18.02 -5.07
C MET A 64 1.69 17.80 -6.51
N ALA A 65 2.86 18.32 -6.87
CA ALA A 65 3.43 18.05 -8.19
C ALA A 65 3.59 16.53 -8.36
N LYS A 66 3.23 15.98 -9.53
CA LYS A 66 3.29 14.52 -9.84
C LYS A 66 4.63 13.86 -9.45
N ARG A 67 5.72 14.61 -9.31
CA ARG A 67 7.06 14.13 -8.93
C ARG A 67 7.28 13.93 -7.42
N GLU A 68 6.39 14.40 -6.55
CA GLU A 68 6.58 14.39 -5.09
C GLU A 68 5.91 13.20 -4.36
N ILE A 69 5.24 12.31 -5.10
CA ILE A 69 4.49 11.19 -4.48
C ILE A 69 5.44 10.10 -3.95
N ILE A 70 6.52 9.78 -4.67
CA ILE A 70 7.46 8.74 -4.25
C ILE A 70 8.21 9.20 -3.00
N GLY A 71 8.36 8.31 -2.02
CA GLY A 71 8.95 8.61 -0.72
C GLY A 71 7.95 9.16 0.31
N THR A 72 6.70 9.41 -0.11
CA THR A 72 5.65 9.87 0.81
C THR A 72 5.19 8.75 1.73
N VAL A 73 5.12 9.03 3.03
CA VAL A 73 4.56 8.12 4.03
C VAL A 73 3.04 8.23 4.02
N VAL A 74 2.37 7.09 3.99
CA VAL A 74 0.92 6.96 3.88
C VAL A 74 0.37 6.04 4.95
N GLU A 75 -0.89 6.29 5.32
CA GLU A 75 -1.71 5.34 6.05
C GLU A 75 -2.43 4.43 5.06
N ILE A 76 -2.54 3.15 5.39
CA ILE A 76 -3.18 2.11 4.58
C ILE A 76 -4.40 1.61 5.32
N TYR A 77 -5.50 1.44 4.59
CA TYR A 77 -6.74 0.93 5.14
C TYR A 77 -7.53 0.14 4.11
N LEU A 78 -8.37 -0.79 4.59
CA LEU A 78 -9.33 -1.50 3.75
C LEU A 78 -10.61 -0.68 3.67
N ASP A 79 -11.01 -0.30 2.45
CA ASP A 79 -12.36 0.20 2.21
C ASP A 79 -13.33 -0.98 2.32
N THR A 80 -14.13 -1.01 3.38
CA THR A 80 -15.04 -2.12 3.68
C THR A 80 -16.24 -2.19 2.74
N MET A 81 -16.55 -1.11 2.01
CA MET A 81 -17.63 -1.13 1.01
C MET A 81 -17.18 -1.75 -0.30
N THR A 82 -15.95 -1.47 -0.73
CA THR A 82 -15.43 -1.93 -2.03
C THR A 82 -14.50 -3.14 -1.92
N GLY A 83 -13.99 -3.45 -0.72
CA GLY A 83 -12.96 -4.47 -0.50
C GLY A 83 -11.59 -4.07 -1.04
N ILE A 84 -11.39 -2.81 -1.44
CA ILE A 84 -10.15 -2.31 -2.03
C ILE A 84 -9.24 -1.78 -0.94
N ILE A 85 -7.95 -2.12 -1.02
CA ILE A 85 -6.94 -1.49 -0.17
C ILE A 85 -6.68 -0.08 -0.69
N ARG A 86 -6.85 0.90 0.19
CA ARG A 86 -6.63 2.31 -0.07
C ARG A 86 -5.48 2.86 0.76
N SER A 87 -4.94 3.97 0.30
CA SER A 87 -3.90 4.72 1.00
C SER A 87 -4.18 6.21 0.98
N ARG A 88 -3.86 6.89 2.07
CA ARG A 88 -4.01 8.34 2.20
C ARG A 88 -2.80 8.97 2.86
N LEU A 89 -2.62 10.27 2.64
CA LEU A 89 -1.63 11.03 3.41
C LEU A 89 -1.95 10.95 4.90
N ILE A 90 -0.91 10.77 5.70
CA ILE A 90 -1.01 11.00 7.13
C ILE A 90 -1.15 12.50 7.32
N ASP A 91 -2.26 12.94 7.92
CA ASP A 91 -2.38 14.32 8.38
C ASP A 91 -1.34 14.59 9.44
N SER A 92 -0.19 15.14 9.04
CA SER A 92 0.64 15.90 9.96
C SER A 92 -0.22 17.08 10.40
N LYS A 93 -0.76 17.03 11.63
CA LYS A 93 -1.24 18.23 12.29
C LYS A 93 -0.10 19.25 12.25
N LEU A 94 -0.21 20.22 11.35
CA LEU A 94 0.50 21.49 11.44
C LEU A 94 -0.12 22.29 12.57
#